data_AF-A0A364VE21-F1
#
_entry.id   AF-A0A364VE21-F1
#
_cell.length_a   1.000
_cell.length_b   1.000
_cell.length_c   1.000
_cell.angle_alpha   90.00
_cell.angle_beta   90.00
_cell.angle_gamma   90.00
#
_symmetry.space_group_name_H-M   'P 1'
#
loop_
_entity.id
_entity.type
_entity.pdbx_description
1 polymer ?
#
loop_
_entity_poly.entity_id
_entity_poly.type
_entity_poly.pdbx_seq_one_letter_code
_entity_poly.pdbx_strand_id
1 'polypeptide(L)'
;MSLRAMLWALDEAPVDSQGQLVTLIALADHASDNGTGAWPSQASIAERARCSPRTVRRYLNELEQSGLIRRGDQQHVAHLRKDVRPVVWDLCLEARKGRADNLTGRSFGAERADNSCTTGGHFVHDGRSSRALPPDTGVLQTIHNPPEPSRNHPEPHSGGFDEFWRVYPRRTGKKKAREAWDKAVTDTDPSVIIDGARRYAQHIEAEQTEQRFIKWPQGWLNDKRWEDDLVPSKPAPQSKADAWLALADGNCQAEFVDGEVVEVE
;
A
#
# COMPACT_ATOMS: atom_id res chain seq x y z
N MET A 1 -32.47 -5.34 -7.30
CA MET A 1 -32.12 -6.16 -8.48
C MET A 1 -32.84 -5.58 -9.68
N SER A 2 -32.28 -4.50 -10.25
CA SER A 2 -32.80 -3.90 -11.47
C SER A 2 -32.13 -4.50 -12.70
N LEU A 3 -32.92 -5.07 -13.61
CA LEU A 3 -32.39 -5.53 -14.90
C LEU A 3 -31.94 -4.35 -15.76
N ARG A 4 -32.70 -3.25 -15.78
CA ARG A 4 -32.37 -2.05 -16.57
C ARG A 4 -31.04 -1.42 -16.15
N ALA A 5 -30.81 -1.27 -14.84
CA ALA A 5 -29.56 -0.71 -14.34
C ALA A 5 -28.35 -1.63 -14.66
N MET A 6 -28.52 -2.95 -14.57
CA MET A 6 -27.45 -3.89 -14.89
C MET A 6 -27.10 -3.92 -16.38
N LEU A 7 -28.09 -3.89 -17.28
CA LEU A 7 -27.87 -3.81 -18.73
C LEU A 7 -27.17 -2.51 -19.11
N TRP A 8 -27.63 -1.36 -18.59
CA TRP A 8 -26.93 -0.08 -18.79
C TRP A 8 -25.46 -0.15 -18.33
N ALA A 9 -25.19 -0.72 -17.16
CA ALA A 9 -23.83 -0.84 -16.64
C ALA A 9 -22.92 -1.71 -17.52
N LEU A 10 -23.46 -2.76 -18.15
CA LEU A 10 -22.73 -3.68 -19.03
C LEU A 10 -22.50 -3.10 -20.44
N ASP A 11 -23.54 -2.54 -21.05
CA ASP A 11 -23.57 -2.26 -22.49
C ASP A 11 -23.39 -0.77 -22.84
N GLU A 12 -23.85 0.15 -21.97
CA GLU A 12 -23.97 1.57 -22.30
C GLU A 12 -23.04 2.50 -21.50
N ALA A 13 -22.65 2.11 -20.29
CA ALA A 13 -21.92 2.98 -19.36
C ALA A 13 -20.49 3.32 -19.85
N PRO A 14 -20.11 4.61 -19.96
CA PRO A 14 -18.76 5.04 -20.33
C PRO A 14 -17.77 4.91 -19.16
N VAL A 15 -17.41 3.67 -18.81
CA VAL A 15 -16.37 3.34 -17.81
C VAL A 15 -14.99 3.15 -18.47
N ASP A 16 -13.94 3.63 -17.80
CA ASP A 16 -12.56 3.60 -18.32
C ASP A 16 -11.83 2.28 -18.01
N SER A 17 -12.34 1.47 -17.07
CA SER A 17 -11.69 0.22 -16.66
C SER A 17 -12.65 -0.87 -16.21
N GLN A 18 -12.22 -2.12 -16.33
CA GLN A 18 -12.99 -3.29 -15.86
C GLN A 18 -13.28 -3.25 -14.35
N GLY A 19 -12.42 -2.61 -13.55
CA GLY A 19 -12.66 -2.47 -12.11
C GLY A 19 -13.78 -1.48 -11.77
N GLN A 20 -13.87 -0.37 -12.53
CA GLN A 20 -15.02 0.53 -12.48
C GLN A 20 -16.30 -0.19 -12.95
N LEU A 21 -16.23 -0.93 -14.07
CA LEU A 21 -17.34 -1.72 -14.60
C LEU A 21 -17.94 -2.67 -13.56
N VAL A 22 -17.13 -3.53 -12.93
CA VAL A 22 -17.64 -4.50 -11.95
C VAL A 22 -18.13 -3.82 -10.66
N THR A 23 -17.52 -2.69 -10.27
CA THR A 23 -18.04 -1.84 -9.18
C THR A 23 -19.42 -1.27 -9.51
N LEU A 24 -19.63 -0.81 -10.74
CA LEU A 24 -20.88 -0.26 -11.22
C LEU A 24 -21.99 -1.32 -11.34
N ILE A 25 -21.66 -2.52 -11.84
CA ILE A 25 -22.56 -3.68 -11.85
C ILE A 25 -22.97 -4.07 -10.42
N ALA A 26 -22.03 -4.04 -9.47
CA ALA A 26 -22.34 -4.34 -8.06
C ALA A 26 -23.31 -3.33 -7.43
N LEU A 27 -23.24 -2.05 -7.82
CA LEU A 27 -24.23 -1.03 -7.45
C LEU A 27 -25.56 -1.24 -8.18
N ALA A 28 -25.54 -1.51 -9.48
CA ALA A 28 -26.72 -1.67 -10.34
C ALA A 28 -27.65 -2.81 -9.89
N ASP A 29 -27.06 -3.92 -9.44
CA ASP A 29 -27.79 -5.01 -8.82
C ASP A 29 -28.61 -4.52 -7.61
N HIS A 30 -28.08 -3.62 -6.79
CA HIS A 30 -28.78 -3.07 -5.62
C HIS A 30 -29.68 -1.86 -5.94
N ALA A 31 -29.71 -1.37 -7.18
CA ALA A 31 -30.50 -0.22 -7.60
C ALA A 31 -31.96 -0.59 -7.94
N SER A 32 -32.82 0.43 -7.96
CA SER A 32 -34.14 0.42 -8.61
C SER A 32 -34.03 0.69 -10.13
N ASP A 33 -35.10 0.47 -10.91
CA ASP A 33 -35.08 0.57 -12.38
C ASP A 33 -34.88 1.99 -12.97
N ASN A 34 -34.99 3.01 -12.12
CA ASN A 34 -34.61 4.39 -12.40
C ASN A 34 -33.15 4.70 -12.00
N GLY A 35 -32.39 3.70 -11.53
CA GLY A 35 -31.02 3.82 -11.05
C GLY A 35 -30.88 4.28 -9.59
N THR A 36 -31.96 4.60 -8.88
CA THR A 36 -31.85 5.19 -7.52
C THR A 36 -31.70 4.15 -6.42
N GLY A 37 -31.15 4.56 -5.28
CA GLY A 37 -31.30 3.83 -4.02
C GLY A 37 -30.39 2.60 -3.85
N ALA A 38 -29.23 2.54 -4.50
CA ALA A 38 -28.27 1.46 -4.31
C ALA A 38 -27.40 1.70 -3.06
N TRP A 39 -27.49 0.84 -2.04
CA TRP A 39 -26.74 1.00 -0.77
C TRP A 39 -25.88 -0.20 -0.32
N PRO A 40 -25.23 -0.98 -1.22
CA PRO A 40 -24.34 -2.07 -0.79
C PRO A 40 -23.12 -1.53 -0.04
N SER A 41 -22.65 -2.27 0.97
CA SER A 41 -21.45 -1.90 1.72
C SER A 41 -20.19 -2.04 0.86
N GLN A 42 -19.15 -1.25 1.14
CA GLN A 42 -17.88 -1.35 0.42
C GLN A 42 -17.24 -2.76 0.54
N ALA A 43 -17.54 -3.49 1.62
CA ALA A 43 -17.12 -4.88 1.79
C ALA A 43 -17.84 -5.83 0.82
N SER A 44 -19.17 -5.70 0.69
CA SER A 44 -19.98 -6.51 -0.25
C SER A 44 -19.61 -6.23 -1.71
N ILE A 45 -19.38 -4.96 -2.06
CA ILE A 45 -18.86 -4.58 -3.39
C ILE A 45 -17.47 -5.19 -3.61
N ALA A 46 -16.58 -5.15 -2.61
CA ALA A 46 -15.20 -5.64 -2.71
C ALA A 46 -15.14 -7.16 -2.94
N GLU A 47 -15.96 -7.91 -2.21
CA GLU A 47 -16.14 -9.36 -2.38
C GLU A 47 -16.58 -9.70 -3.81
N ARG A 48 -17.68 -9.09 -4.27
CA ARG A 48 -18.22 -9.30 -5.63
C ARG A 48 -17.23 -8.88 -6.73
N ALA A 49 -16.55 -7.76 -6.54
CA ALA A 49 -15.54 -7.25 -7.47
C ALA A 49 -14.17 -7.93 -7.34
N ARG A 50 -14.01 -8.90 -6.41
CA ARG A 50 -12.76 -9.62 -6.13
C ARG A 50 -11.55 -8.69 -5.97
N CYS A 51 -11.74 -7.58 -5.25
CA CYS A 51 -10.69 -6.60 -4.99
C CYS A 51 -10.75 -6.08 -3.55
N SER A 52 -9.81 -5.21 -3.14
CA SER A 52 -9.82 -4.68 -1.77
C SER A 52 -10.89 -3.59 -1.58
N PRO A 53 -11.44 -3.40 -0.36
CA PRO A 53 -12.31 -2.26 -0.05
C PRO A 53 -11.66 -0.89 -0.34
N ARG A 54 -10.33 -0.80 -0.25
CA ARG A 54 -9.57 0.40 -0.65
C ARG A 54 -9.62 0.64 -2.16
N THR A 55 -9.61 -0.43 -2.96
CA THR A 55 -9.76 -0.38 -4.42
C THR A 55 -11.19 0.03 -4.79
N VAL A 56 -12.21 -0.54 -4.15
CA VAL A 56 -13.61 -0.12 -4.29
C VAL A 56 -13.79 1.36 -3.98
N ARG A 57 -13.25 1.85 -2.86
CA ARG A 57 -13.30 3.29 -2.53
C ARG A 57 -12.66 4.16 -3.62
N ARG A 58 -11.60 3.70 -4.28
CA ARG A 58 -11.00 4.42 -5.41
C ARG A 58 -11.95 4.46 -6.60
N TYR A 59 -12.51 3.33 -7.01
CA TYR A 59 -13.47 3.26 -8.12
C TYR A 59 -14.76 4.05 -7.85
N LEU A 60 -15.31 4.02 -6.63
CA LEU A 60 -16.47 4.85 -6.27
C LEU A 60 -16.17 6.35 -6.40
N ASN A 61 -14.97 6.79 -6.00
CA ASN A 61 -14.57 8.19 -6.18
C ASN A 61 -14.37 8.54 -7.67
N GLU A 62 -13.78 7.65 -8.47
CA GLU A 62 -13.60 7.84 -9.92
C GLU A 62 -14.95 7.91 -10.66
N LEU A 63 -15.89 7.00 -10.35
CA LEU A 63 -17.25 6.96 -10.90
C LEU A 63 -18.10 8.18 -10.47
N GLU A 64 -17.87 8.72 -9.26
CA GLU A 64 -18.51 9.95 -8.79
C GLU A 64 -17.93 11.19 -9.50
N GLN A 65 -16.63 11.20 -9.78
CA GLN A 65 -15.96 12.28 -10.54
C GLN A 65 -16.33 12.29 -12.02
N SER A 66 -16.55 11.13 -12.65
CA SER A 66 -17.04 11.03 -14.03
C SER A 66 -18.56 11.22 -14.16
N GLY A 67 -19.27 11.40 -13.03
CA GLY A 67 -20.72 11.63 -13.01
C GLY A 67 -21.57 10.39 -13.30
N LEU A 68 -20.98 9.19 -13.31
CA LEU A 68 -21.68 7.92 -13.52
C LEU A 68 -22.52 7.50 -12.31
N ILE A 69 -22.12 7.93 -11.11
CA ILE A 69 -22.88 7.77 -9.88
C ILE A 69 -22.90 9.07 -9.10
N ARG A 70 -23.93 9.26 -8.26
CA ARG A 70 -24.02 10.38 -7.32
C ARG A 70 -24.58 9.89 -5.99
N ARG A 71 -24.45 10.69 -4.92
CA ARG A 71 -25.10 10.39 -3.64
C ARG A 71 -26.62 10.39 -3.82
N GLY A 72 -27.27 9.33 -3.33
CA GLY A 72 -28.72 9.16 -3.33
C GLY A 72 -29.34 9.55 -1.98
N ASP A 73 -30.63 9.25 -1.79
CA ASP A 73 -31.32 9.58 -0.55
C ASP A 73 -30.88 8.68 0.62
N GLN A 74 -30.12 9.27 1.54
CA GLN A 74 -29.61 8.61 2.74
C GLN A 74 -30.72 8.20 3.74
N GLN A 75 -31.98 8.65 3.56
CA GLN A 75 -33.12 8.19 4.35
C GLN A 75 -33.43 6.70 4.17
N HIS A 76 -33.10 6.10 3.01
CA HIS A 76 -33.32 4.66 2.79
C HIS A 76 -32.65 3.78 3.86
N VAL A 77 -31.53 4.23 4.42
CA VAL A 77 -30.80 3.53 5.50
C VAL A 77 -30.95 4.20 6.87
N ALA A 78 -31.92 5.11 7.05
CA ALA A 78 -32.17 5.78 8.33
C ALA A 78 -32.62 4.81 9.45
N HIS A 79 -33.12 3.63 9.08
CA HIS A 79 -33.47 2.54 10.00
C HIS A 79 -32.24 1.82 10.60
N LEU A 80 -31.05 1.93 9.97
CA LEU A 80 -29.81 1.33 10.47
C LEU A 80 -29.14 2.21 11.54
N ARG A 81 -28.26 1.63 12.36
CA ARG A 81 -27.46 2.41 13.34
C ARG A 81 -26.40 3.27 12.63
N LYS A 82 -26.10 4.46 13.16
CA LYS A 82 -25.27 5.49 12.49
C LYS A 82 -23.86 5.00 12.12
N ASP A 83 -23.30 4.09 12.91
CA ASP A 83 -21.99 3.44 12.77
C ASP A 83 -21.89 2.45 11.62
N VAL A 84 -23.02 1.86 11.18
CA VAL A 84 -23.06 0.85 10.11
C VAL A 84 -23.80 1.31 8.84
N ARG A 85 -24.30 2.54 8.78
CA ARG A 85 -25.01 3.08 7.60
C ARG A 85 -24.07 3.12 6.39
N PRO A 86 -24.32 2.34 5.32
CA PRO A 86 -23.62 2.52 4.06
C PRO A 86 -24.09 3.81 3.37
N VAL A 87 -23.30 4.31 2.43
CA VAL A 87 -23.74 5.45 1.60
C VAL A 87 -24.74 4.94 0.57
N VAL A 88 -25.85 5.66 0.41
CA VAL A 88 -26.80 5.44 -0.68
C VAL A 88 -26.28 6.13 -1.96
N TRP A 89 -26.37 5.43 -3.08
CA TRP A 89 -25.94 5.88 -4.41
C TRP A 89 -27.09 5.82 -5.40
N ASP A 90 -27.14 6.80 -6.29
CA ASP A 90 -27.97 6.79 -7.49
C ASP A 90 -27.06 6.67 -8.71
N LEU A 91 -27.41 5.77 -9.65
CA LEU A 91 -26.73 5.56 -10.92
C LEU A 91 -27.29 6.53 -11.97
N CYS A 92 -26.40 7.20 -12.70
CA CYS A 92 -26.77 8.14 -13.74
C CYS A 92 -27.00 7.42 -15.08
N LEU A 93 -28.13 6.70 -15.19
CA LEU A 93 -28.47 5.84 -16.34
C LEU A 93 -28.52 6.57 -17.71
N GLU A 94 -28.60 7.91 -17.71
CA GLU A 94 -28.58 8.72 -18.93
C GLU A 94 -27.16 8.94 -19.49
N ALA A 95 -26.12 8.62 -18.72
CA ALA A 95 -24.73 8.70 -19.17
C ALA A 95 -24.41 7.55 -20.14
N ARG A 96 -24.19 7.88 -21.40
CA ARG A 96 -23.95 6.91 -22.50
C ARG A 96 -22.58 7.06 -23.13
N LYS A 97 -21.99 5.93 -23.48
CA LYS A 97 -20.76 5.80 -24.28
C LYS A 97 -20.96 6.26 -25.73
N GLY A 98 -21.05 7.58 -25.94
CA GLY A 98 -21.06 8.17 -27.28
C GLY A 98 -22.08 9.29 -27.53
N ARG A 99 -21.94 10.43 -26.83
CA ARG A 99 -22.42 11.75 -27.31
C ARG A 99 -21.48 12.91 -26.92
N ALA A 100 -20.18 12.63 -26.82
CA ALA A 100 -19.14 13.56 -26.40
C ALA A 100 -18.74 14.60 -27.47
N ASP A 101 -19.70 15.08 -28.29
CA ASP A 101 -19.40 15.88 -29.50
C ASP A 101 -20.38 17.03 -29.80
N ASN A 102 -21.35 17.34 -28.92
CA ASN A 102 -22.35 18.39 -29.21
C ASN A 102 -22.89 19.19 -28.00
N LEU A 103 -22.17 19.25 -26.88
CA LEU A 103 -22.58 20.07 -25.71
C LEU A 103 -21.49 20.98 -25.09
N THR A 104 -20.25 20.96 -25.59
CA THR A 104 -19.20 21.92 -25.19
C THR A 104 -19.28 23.25 -25.95
N GLY A 105 -20.51 23.73 -26.17
CA GLY A 105 -20.81 25.07 -26.70
C GLY A 105 -20.77 26.17 -25.64
N ARG A 106 -19.79 26.15 -24.72
CA ARG A 106 -19.54 27.25 -23.77
C ARG A 106 -18.09 27.26 -23.30
N SER A 107 -17.37 28.27 -23.76
CA SER A 107 -15.93 28.41 -23.64
C SER A 107 -15.47 28.68 -22.20
N PHE A 108 -14.56 27.83 -21.70
CA PHE A 108 -13.44 28.26 -20.86
C PHE A 108 -12.20 27.60 -21.45
N GLY A 109 -11.32 28.41 -22.04
CA GLY A 109 -10.23 27.94 -22.90
C GLY A 109 -8.89 27.78 -22.18
N ALA A 110 -7.94 27.22 -22.92
CA ALA A 110 -6.48 27.20 -22.66
C ALA A 110 -6.00 26.44 -21.40
N GLU A 111 -4.93 25.64 -21.43
CA GLU A 111 -3.98 25.32 -22.51
C GLU A 111 -3.33 23.95 -22.24
N ARG A 112 -3.13 23.15 -23.29
CA ARG A 112 -2.16 22.03 -23.30
C ARG A 112 -1.73 21.78 -24.74
N ALA A 113 -0.49 22.14 -25.06
CA ALA A 113 0.16 21.68 -26.27
C ALA A 113 0.63 20.23 -26.08
N ASP A 114 0.31 19.38 -27.07
CA ASP A 114 1.20 18.55 -27.89
C ASP A 114 2.39 17.81 -27.22
N ASN A 115 2.89 16.66 -27.67
CA ASN A 115 2.67 15.82 -28.85
C ASN A 115 3.13 14.36 -28.53
N SER A 116 2.38 13.31 -28.90
CA SER A 116 2.63 12.42 -30.06
C SER A 116 4.03 11.75 -30.08
N CYS A 117 4.21 10.45 -29.79
CA CYS A 117 4.08 9.27 -30.68
C CYS A 117 5.10 9.23 -31.86
N THR A 118 5.73 8.14 -32.33
CA THR A 118 5.91 6.73 -31.90
C THR A 118 7.14 6.12 -32.64
N THR A 119 7.65 4.95 -32.18
CA THR A 119 8.35 3.91 -32.99
C THR A 119 9.77 4.16 -33.54
N GLY A 120 10.75 3.52 -32.88
CA GLY A 120 11.68 2.52 -33.44
C GLY A 120 12.61 2.84 -34.63
N GLY A 121 13.93 2.72 -34.40
CA GLY A 121 14.93 2.68 -35.49
C GLY A 121 16.37 2.44 -35.01
N HIS A 122 16.95 1.29 -35.38
CA HIS A 122 18.39 0.99 -35.32
C HIS A 122 19.15 1.82 -36.38
N PHE A 123 20.35 2.35 -36.09
CA PHE A 123 21.64 2.00 -36.77
C PHE A 123 22.80 3.01 -36.55
N VAL A 124 24.01 2.43 -36.43
CA VAL A 124 25.41 2.95 -36.54
C VAL A 124 25.80 4.41 -36.23
N HIS A 125 26.84 4.53 -35.40
CA HIS A 125 27.81 5.62 -35.45
C HIS A 125 28.78 5.45 -36.65
N ASP A 126 29.12 6.54 -37.32
CA ASP A 126 30.28 6.67 -38.20
C ASP A 126 31.15 7.85 -37.72
N GLY A 127 32.49 7.74 -37.79
CA GLY A 127 33.31 8.40 -36.76
C GLY A 127 34.84 8.54 -36.96
N ARG A 128 35.34 8.53 -38.21
CA ARG A 128 36.64 9.13 -38.62
C ARG A 128 37.95 8.44 -38.18
N SER A 129 38.99 8.57 -39.02
CA SER A 129 40.26 7.82 -38.98
C SER A 129 41.51 8.72 -38.94
N SER A 130 42.59 8.25 -38.29
CA SER A 130 44.03 8.58 -38.50
C SER A 130 44.53 10.02 -38.16
N ARG A 131 45.81 10.29 -37.77
CA ARG A 131 46.99 9.50 -37.31
C ARG A 131 48.16 10.47 -36.98
N ALA A 132 48.87 10.34 -35.86
CA ALA A 132 50.31 10.69 -35.66
C ALA A 132 50.82 10.43 -34.21
N LEU A 133 52.13 10.16 -34.06
CA LEU A 133 52.94 9.95 -32.83
C LEU A 133 54.41 10.30 -33.18
N PRO A 134 55.39 10.21 -32.26
CA PRO A 134 55.57 10.80 -30.92
C PRO A 134 56.72 11.87 -31.05
N PRO A 135 57.74 12.08 -30.16
CA PRO A 135 57.97 11.80 -28.72
C PRO A 135 58.27 13.12 -27.93
N ASP A 136 58.85 13.21 -26.71
CA ASP A 136 59.50 12.21 -25.83
C ASP A 136 59.52 12.59 -24.32
N THR A 137 59.93 11.63 -23.49
CA THR A 137 60.58 11.66 -22.15
C THR A 137 59.87 12.30 -20.94
N GLY A 138 59.62 11.49 -19.89
CA GLY A 138 59.23 11.98 -18.55
C GLY A 138 58.69 10.88 -17.63
N VAL A 139 59.58 10.24 -16.85
CA VAL A 139 59.25 9.14 -15.93
C VAL A 139 58.49 9.63 -14.69
N LEU A 140 57.38 8.98 -14.34
CA LEU A 140 57.17 8.36 -13.01
C LEU A 140 55.94 7.42 -13.00
N GLN A 141 56.06 6.31 -12.25
CA GLN A 141 55.03 5.28 -12.09
C GLN A 141 53.93 5.74 -11.12
N THR A 142 52.74 5.11 -11.17
CA THR A 142 52.15 4.40 -10.01
C THR A 142 50.79 3.74 -10.36
N ILE A 143 50.77 2.41 -10.29
CA ILE A 143 49.65 1.49 -9.99
C ILE A 143 48.37 1.56 -10.85
N HIS A 144 48.16 0.47 -11.60
CA HIS A 144 46.89 0.05 -12.20
C HIS A 144 45.98 -0.57 -11.13
N ASN A 145 44.74 -0.10 -11.00
CA ASN A 145 43.66 -0.86 -10.35
C ASN A 145 42.36 -0.62 -11.15
N PRO A 146 41.55 -1.66 -11.45
CA PRO A 146 40.44 -1.54 -12.40
C PRO A 146 39.24 -0.76 -11.84
N PRO A 147 38.44 -0.10 -12.69
CA PRO A 147 37.35 0.75 -12.24
C PRO A 147 36.11 -0.06 -11.81
N GLU A 148 35.74 0.04 -10.54
CA GLU A 148 34.41 -0.38 -10.09
C GLU A 148 33.31 0.60 -10.56
N PRO A 149 32.10 0.11 -10.91
CA PRO A 149 31.06 0.94 -11.50
C PRO A 149 30.37 1.86 -10.46
N SER A 150 30.75 3.13 -10.53
CA SER A 150 30.06 4.32 -9.99
C SER A 150 28.57 4.15 -9.63
N ARG A 151 28.26 4.35 -8.34
CA ARG A 151 26.97 4.88 -7.87
C ARG A 151 27.20 5.96 -6.81
N ASN A 152 27.72 7.11 -7.25
CA ASN A 152 27.89 8.27 -6.38
C ASN A 152 26.56 8.99 -6.10
N HIS A 153 25.99 8.76 -4.91
CA HIS A 153 25.61 9.89 -4.05
C HIS A 153 25.60 9.51 -2.57
N PRO A 154 26.49 10.07 -1.74
CA PRO A 154 26.47 9.91 -0.29
C PRO A 154 25.69 11.04 0.41
N GLU A 155 24.77 10.65 1.29
CA GLU A 155 24.25 11.40 2.46
C GLU A 155 23.47 12.73 2.25
N PRO A 156 22.58 13.16 3.19
CA PRO A 156 22.41 12.66 4.54
C PRO A 156 21.07 11.96 4.84
N HIS A 157 21.13 10.78 5.46
CA HIS A 157 19.99 10.20 6.20
C HIS A 157 19.77 10.90 7.55
N SER A 158 19.50 12.21 7.51
CA SER A 158 19.39 13.12 8.67
C SER A 158 18.07 13.01 9.45
N GLY A 159 17.57 11.80 9.69
CA GLY A 159 16.35 11.62 10.48
C GLY A 159 16.05 10.18 10.86
N GLY A 160 16.07 9.89 12.17
CA GLY A 160 15.75 8.58 12.76
C GLY A 160 14.36 8.03 12.40
N PHE A 161 13.50 8.82 11.74
CA PHE A 161 12.20 8.38 11.24
C PHE A 161 12.27 7.16 10.33
N ASP A 162 13.24 7.08 9.41
CA ASP A 162 13.31 5.92 8.50
C ASP A 162 13.83 4.66 9.23
N GLU A 163 14.60 4.81 10.31
CA GLU A 163 14.94 3.70 11.21
C GLU A 163 13.72 3.25 12.03
N PHE A 164 13.03 4.18 12.69
CA PHE A 164 11.75 3.93 13.37
C PHE A 164 10.75 3.24 12.43
N TRP A 165 10.64 3.70 11.19
CA TRP A 165 9.76 3.14 10.18
C TRP A 165 10.17 1.74 9.72
N ARG A 166 11.45 1.37 9.83
CA ARG A 166 11.94 0.01 9.57
C ARG A 166 11.61 -0.95 10.73
N VAL A 167 11.73 -0.47 11.96
CA VAL A 167 11.50 -1.24 13.20
C VAL A 167 10.00 -1.48 13.47
N TYR A 168 9.15 -0.48 13.23
CA TYR A 168 7.77 -0.50 13.70
C TYR A 168 6.94 -1.65 13.06
N PRO A 169 6.25 -2.50 13.85
CA PRO A 169 5.68 -3.76 13.34
C PRO A 169 4.52 -3.56 12.34
N ARG A 170 3.79 -2.42 12.41
CA ARG A 170 2.69 -2.09 11.49
C ARG A 170 2.95 -0.80 10.70
N ARG A 171 3.52 -0.92 9.50
CA ARG A 171 3.94 0.21 8.64
C ARG A 171 2.79 0.82 7.83
N THR A 172 1.75 1.32 8.50
CA THR A 172 0.56 1.96 7.88
C THR A 172 0.58 3.48 8.06
N GLY A 173 0.28 4.24 7.00
CA GLY A 173 0.03 5.69 7.10
C GLY A 173 1.27 6.60 7.17
N LYS A 174 2.35 6.28 6.42
CA LYS A 174 3.69 6.95 6.51
C LYS A 174 3.64 8.48 6.61
N LYS A 175 2.78 9.18 5.86
CA LYS A 175 2.67 10.66 5.93
C LYS A 175 2.26 11.16 7.32
N LYS A 176 1.16 10.63 7.88
CA LYS A 176 0.68 11.00 9.21
C LYS A 176 1.64 10.54 10.32
N ALA A 177 2.30 9.41 10.13
CA ALA A 177 3.33 8.95 11.05
C ALA A 177 4.55 9.90 11.08
N ARG A 178 4.93 10.49 9.93
CA ARG A 178 5.97 11.52 9.86
C ARG A 178 5.56 12.80 10.58
N GLU A 179 4.35 13.31 10.30
CA GLU A 179 3.78 14.49 11.00
C GLU A 179 3.68 14.31 12.54
N ALA A 180 3.56 13.07 13.02
CA ALA A 180 3.62 12.73 14.45
C ALA A 180 5.07 12.56 14.96
N TRP A 181 5.96 11.99 14.15
CA TRP A 181 7.37 11.85 14.46
C TRP A 181 8.06 13.20 14.63
N ASP A 182 7.82 14.14 13.72
CA ASP A 182 8.41 15.48 13.74
C ASP A 182 8.04 16.25 15.04
N LYS A 183 6.89 15.91 15.64
CA LYS A 183 6.43 16.39 16.96
C LYS A 183 6.99 15.60 18.14
N ALA A 184 7.28 14.31 17.96
CA ALA A 184 7.88 13.49 19.01
C ALA A 184 9.36 13.84 19.20
N VAL A 185 10.11 14.06 18.11
CA VAL A 185 11.54 14.42 18.17
C VAL A 185 11.82 15.86 18.61
N THR A 186 10.79 16.68 18.75
CA THR A 186 10.89 18.02 19.37
C THR A 186 10.78 17.95 20.90
N ASP A 187 10.11 16.93 21.44
CA ASP A 187 9.95 16.69 22.88
C ASP A 187 10.96 15.66 23.44
N THR A 188 11.51 14.77 22.62
CA THR A 188 12.22 13.56 23.07
C THR A 188 13.31 13.16 22.08
N ASP A 189 14.42 12.59 22.56
CA ASP A 189 15.51 12.14 21.69
C ASP A 189 15.04 11.03 20.70
N PRO A 190 15.38 11.13 19.40
CA PRO A 190 15.04 10.12 18.40
C PRO A 190 15.39 8.67 18.77
N SER A 191 16.50 8.45 19.49
CA SER A 191 16.97 7.11 19.89
C SER A 191 16.00 6.45 20.87
N VAL A 192 15.51 7.19 21.87
CA VAL A 192 14.54 6.70 22.88
C VAL A 192 13.24 6.23 22.21
N ILE A 193 12.78 6.97 21.20
CA ILE A 193 11.57 6.63 20.43
C ILE A 193 11.81 5.36 19.58
N ILE A 194 13.00 5.22 18.97
CA ILE A 194 13.38 4.01 18.21
C ILE A 194 13.49 2.79 19.12
N ASP A 195 14.13 2.90 20.28
CA ASP A 195 14.28 1.79 21.22
C ASP A 195 12.95 1.40 21.89
N GLY A 196 12.06 2.38 22.16
CA GLY A 196 10.67 2.11 22.50
C GLY A 196 9.92 1.36 21.41
N ALA A 197 10.14 1.70 20.13
CA ALA A 197 9.54 0.99 19.00
C ALA A 197 10.12 -0.43 18.83
N ARG A 198 11.40 -0.66 19.16
CA ARG A 198 12.02 -2.00 19.19
C ARG A 198 11.40 -2.88 20.28
N ARG A 199 11.25 -2.36 21.51
CA ARG A 199 10.54 -3.04 22.61
C ARG A 199 9.10 -3.38 22.23
N TYR A 200 8.37 -2.43 21.62
CA TYR A 200 7.01 -2.67 21.15
C TYR A 200 6.94 -3.74 20.05
N ALA A 201 7.88 -3.76 19.10
CA ALA A 201 7.96 -4.81 18.08
C ALA A 201 8.15 -6.21 18.70
N GLN A 202 9.09 -6.34 19.65
CA GLN A 202 9.37 -7.60 20.36
C GLN A 202 8.16 -8.09 21.16
N HIS A 203 7.45 -7.19 21.86
CA HIS A 203 6.24 -7.53 22.60
C HIS A 203 5.14 -8.08 21.69
N ILE A 204 4.90 -7.41 20.55
CA ILE A 204 3.91 -7.82 19.56
C ILE A 204 4.26 -9.18 18.90
N GLU A 205 5.55 -9.46 18.69
CA GLU A 205 6.03 -10.74 18.18
C GLU A 205 5.87 -11.86 19.22
N ALA A 206 6.23 -11.60 20.49
CA ALA A 206 6.11 -12.55 21.60
C ALA A 206 4.64 -12.92 21.92
N GLU A 207 3.72 -11.96 21.82
CA GLU A 207 2.27 -12.19 21.98
C GLU A 207 1.58 -12.70 20.71
N GLN A 208 2.30 -12.81 19.58
CA GLN A 208 1.76 -13.15 18.26
C GLN A 208 0.54 -12.27 17.86
N THR A 209 0.56 -10.99 18.23
CA THR A 209 -0.60 -10.11 18.08
C THR A 209 -0.95 -9.89 16.61
N GLU A 210 -2.17 -10.25 16.22
CA GLU A 210 -2.63 -10.08 14.83
C GLU A 210 -2.57 -8.61 14.37
N GLN A 211 -2.13 -8.37 13.13
CA GLN A 211 -1.86 -7.02 12.60
C GLN A 211 -3.01 -6.01 12.73
N ARG A 212 -4.26 -6.47 12.84
CA ARG A 212 -5.42 -5.59 13.04
C ARG A 212 -5.38 -4.87 14.39
N PHE A 213 -4.90 -5.54 15.45
CA PHE A 213 -4.85 -5.03 16.82
C PHE A 213 -3.58 -4.20 17.12
N ILE A 214 -2.50 -4.37 16.34
CA ILE A 214 -1.30 -3.54 16.45
C ILE A 214 -1.68 -2.07 16.22
N LYS A 215 -1.34 -1.19 17.18
CA LYS A 215 -1.61 0.24 17.14
C LYS A 215 -0.97 0.86 15.88
N TRP A 216 -1.59 1.90 15.33
CA TRP A 216 -1.02 2.61 14.17
C TRP A 216 0.14 3.49 14.63
N PRO A 217 1.24 3.62 13.85
CA PRO A 217 2.44 4.34 14.29
C PRO A 217 2.17 5.81 14.64
N GLN A 218 1.29 6.50 13.90
CA GLN A 218 0.84 7.85 14.25
C GLN A 218 0.14 7.91 15.62
N GLY A 219 -0.68 6.91 15.95
CA GLY A 219 -1.34 6.86 17.26
C GLY A 219 -0.36 6.53 18.37
N TRP A 220 0.54 5.56 18.15
CA TRP A 220 1.57 5.17 19.11
C TRP A 220 2.56 6.32 19.42
N LEU A 221 2.92 7.12 18.41
CA LEU A 221 3.74 8.32 18.57
C LEU A 221 2.99 9.44 19.31
N ASN A 222 1.74 9.72 18.93
CA ASN A 222 0.93 10.75 19.61
C ASN A 222 0.67 10.43 21.09
N ASP A 223 0.49 9.14 21.40
CA ASP A 223 0.18 8.65 22.74
C ASP A 223 1.46 8.41 23.60
N LYS A 224 2.64 8.88 23.14
CA LYS A 224 3.97 8.77 23.79
C LYS A 224 4.39 7.36 24.27
N ARG A 225 3.93 6.32 23.57
CA ARG A 225 4.04 4.91 24.02
C ARG A 225 5.43 4.28 23.94
N TRP A 226 6.47 5.08 23.73
CA TRP A 226 7.85 4.69 24.03
C TRP A 226 8.13 4.71 25.54
N GLU A 227 7.32 5.42 26.32
CA GLU A 227 7.36 5.48 27.80
C GLU A 227 6.63 4.29 28.47
N ASP A 228 5.83 3.50 27.73
CA ASP A 228 5.14 2.34 28.27
C ASP A 228 6.17 1.26 28.73
N ASP A 229 6.01 0.79 29.98
CA ASP A 229 6.74 -0.35 30.55
C ASP A 229 6.22 -1.68 29.99
N LEU A 230 6.54 -1.93 28.72
CA LEU A 230 6.22 -3.17 28.01
C LEU A 230 7.15 -4.30 28.45
N VAL A 231 6.85 -4.91 29.60
CA VAL A 231 7.50 -6.13 30.07
C VAL A 231 6.91 -7.33 29.32
N PRO A 232 7.68 -8.02 28.45
CA PRO A 232 7.15 -9.17 27.72
C PRO A 232 6.93 -10.35 28.69
N SER A 233 5.73 -10.94 28.67
CA SER A 233 5.34 -12.04 29.56
C SER A 233 6.12 -13.35 29.34
N LYS A 234 6.84 -13.45 28.22
CA LYS A 234 7.87 -14.44 27.93
C LYS A 234 9.12 -13.74 27.41
N PRO A 235 10.34 -14.14 27.85
CA PRO A 235 11.56 -13.60 27.25
C PRO A 235 11.61 -13.99 25.76
N ALA A 236 11.86 -13.01 24.90
CA ALA A 236 12.08 -13.28 23.48
C ALA A 236 13.40 -14.04 23.29
N PRO A 237 13.47 -15.06 22.41
CA PRO A 237 14.73 -15.70 22.06
C PRO A 237 15.66 -14.67 21.41
N GLN A 238 16.82 -14.43 22.01
CA GLN A 238 17.74 -13.36 21.60
C GLN A 238 18.47 -13.68 20.30
N SER A 239 18.53 -14.97 19.96
CA SER A 239 19.05 -15.51 18.71
C SER A 239 18.05 -16.46 18.07
N LYS A 240 18.14 -16.64 16.75
CA LYS A 240 17.50 -17.79 16.08
C LYS A 240 17.92 -19.11 16.72
N ALA A 241 19.17 -19.23 17.19
CA ALA A 241 19.68 -20.43 17.87
C ALA A 241 18.90 -20.76 19.15
N ASP A 242 18.57 -19.75 19.97
CA ASP A 242 17.79 -19.93 21.20
C ASP A 242 16.36 -20.40 20.90
N ALA A 243 15.80 -19.97 19.76
CA ALA A 243 14.49 -20.42 19.30
C ALA A 243 14.47 -21.91 18.88
N TRP A 244 15.59 -22.48 18.43
CA TRP A 244 15.70 -23.93 18.17
C TRP A 244 15.79 -24.71 19.49
N LEU A 245 16.50 -24.19 20.50
CA LEU A 245 16.61 -24.83 21.82
C LEU A 245 15.29 -24.81 22.59
N ALA A 246 14.58 -23.68 22.63
CA ALA A 246 13.29 -23.57 23.33
C ALA A 246 12.17 -24.46 22.75
N LEU A 247 12.33 -24.97 21.52
CA LEU A 247 11.44 -25.96 20.91
C LEU A 247 11.84 -27.41 21.23
N ALA A 248 13.09 -27.66 21.66
CA ALA A 248 13.59 -28.99 22.02
C ALA A 248 13.17 -29.42 23.45
N ASP A 249 13.00 -28.47 24.37
CA ASP A 249 12.54 -28.74 25.75
C ASP A 249 11.04 -29.10 25.83
N GLY A 250 10.34 -29.12 24.68
CA GLY A 250 8.93 -29.51 24.53
C GLY A 250 8.68 -31.02 24.59
N ASN A 251 9.05 -31.66 25.72
CA ASN A 251 8.70 -33.03 26.08
C ASN A 251 9.10 -34.13 25.08
N CYS A 252 10.36 -34.56 25.15
CA CYS A 252 10.70 -35.95 24.89
C CYS A 252 11.52 -36.50 26.07
N GLN A 253 10.82 -37.04 27.08
CA GLN A 253 11.46 -37.85 28.13
C GLN A 253 11.95 -39.18 27.52
N ALA A 254 13.15 -39.15 26.95
CA ALA A 254 13.97 -40.35 26.82
C ALA A 254 14.92 -40.38 28.03
N GLU A 255 14.50 -41.06 29.11
CA GLU A 255 15.43 -41.41 30.18
C GLU A 255 16.45 -42.41 29.62
N PHE A 256 17.69 -41.97 29.46
CA PHE A 256 18.81 -42.87 29.18
C PHE A 256 19.16 -43.62 30.46
N VAL A 257 18.63 -44.85 30.59
CA VAL A 257 19.09 -45.84 31.54
C VAL A 257 19.69 -47.01 30.77
N ASP A 258 21.01 -47.18 30.89
CA ASP A 258 21.79 -48.39 30.62
C ASP A 258 21.60 -49.14 29.27
N GLY A 259 21.35 -48.40 28.19
CA GLY A 259 22.04 -48.65 26.93
C GLY A 259 21.69 -49.91 26.12
N GLU A 260 20.45 -50.42 26.16
CA GLU A 260 20.00 -51.48 25.27
C GLU A 260 18.63 -51.16 24.63
N VAL A 261 18.50 -51.41 23.33
CA VAL A 261 17.28 -51.17 22.54
C VAL A 261 16.60 -52.50 22.26
N VAL A 262 15.32 -52.63 22.64
CA VAL A 262 14.51 -53.82 22.38
C VAL A 262 13.21 -53.40 21.68
N GLU A 263 12.99 -53.88 20.46
CA GLU A 263 11.70 -53.79 19.77
C GLU A 263 10.69 -54.75 20.41
N VAL A 264 9.42 -54.38 20.43
CA VAL A 264 8.31 -55.24 20.86
C VAL A 264 7.17 -55.13 19.85
N GLU A 265 6.57 -56.27 19.47
CA GLU A 265 5.40 -56.39 18.58
C GLU A 265 4.13 -55.76 19.17
#